data_AF-A0A419JPA5-F1
#
_entry.id   AF-A0A419JPA5-F1
#
_cell.length_a   1.000
_cell.length_b   1.000
_cell.length_c   1.000
_cell.angle_alpha   90.00
_cell.angle_beta   90.00
_cell.angle_gamma   90.00
#
_symmetry.space_group_name_H-M   'P 1'
#
loop_
_entity.id
_entity.type
_entity.pdbx_description
1 polymer ?
#
loop_
_entity_poly.entity_id
_entity_poly.type
_entity_poly.pdbx_seq_one_letter_code
_entity_poly.pdbx_strand_id
1 'polypeptide(L)'
;MDENRIGLFLAPLCRLKPETIAKLRNYPLEEGSRHKEAALRASGLLQALRAFSEGGLDVVNLPYSYAALPLRNASKIAEHIRRRILEATGKRVAVVISDSDKTFSIGPIHLCSRPNPMKGLVGLGLLAYIIGALLRFKARATPVAASGWMGL
;
A
#
# COMPACT_ATOMS: atom_id res chain seq x y z
N MET A 1 -1.17 27.49 15.02
CA MET A 1 -1.60 26.25 15.71
C MET A 1 -0.90 25.11 14.98
N ASP A 2 0.08 24.46 15.62
CA ASP A 2 1.04 23.55 14.97
C ASP A 2 0.40 22.23 14.52
N GLU A 3 -0.02 22.14 13.25
CA GLU A 3 -0.48 20.88 12.62
C GLU A 3 0.63 19.81 12.49
N ASN A 4 1.88 20.15 12.82
CA ASN A 4 3.04 19.24 12.72
C ASN A 4 3.24 18.27 13.90
N ARG A 5 2.37 18.29 14.93
CA ARG A 5 2.58 17.46 16.14
C ARG A 5 2.18 15.99 15.97
N ILE A 6 1.22 15.67 15.09
CA ILE A 6 0.74 14.29 14.89
C ILE A 6 1.81 13.43 14.22
N GLY A 7 2.56 14.00 13.26
CA GLY A 7 3.69 13.32 12.61
C GLY A 7 4.86 13.04 13.55
N LEU A 8 5.07 13.89 14.57
CA LEU A 8 6.17 13.78 15.51
C LEU A 8 5.95 12.69 16.58
N PHE A 9 4.71 12.45 17.00
CA PHE A 9 4.39 11.40 17.98
C PHE A 9 4.41 10.00 17.36
N LEU A 10 3.91 9.86 16.13
CA LEU A 10 3.87 8.57 15.44
C LEU A 10 5.24 8.16 14.88
N ALA A 11 6.15 9.11 14.63
CA ALA A 11 7.46 8.80 14.05
C ALA A 11 8.34 7.88 14.92
N PRO A 12 8.51 8.11 16.25
CA PRO A 12 9.19 7.19 17.14
C PRO A 12 8.46 5.85 17.29
N LEU A 13 7.13 5.87 17.45
CA LEU A 13 6.30 4.66 17.61
C LEU A 13 6.38 3.75 16.38
N CYS A 14 6.40 4.35 15.19
CA CYS A 14 6.53 3.65 13.91
C CYS A 14 7.98 3.42 13.48
N ARG A 15 8.97 3.83 14.30
CA ARG A 15 10.41 3.71 14.03
C ARG A 15 10.80 4.20 12.64
N LEU A 16 10.26 5.35 12.26
CA LEU A 16 10.57 5.96 10.96
C LEU A 16 12.05 6.32 10.89
N LYS A 17 12.66 6.09 9.74
CA LYS A 17 14.06 6.46 9.55
C LYS A 17 14.23 7.99 9.60
N PRO A 18 15.38 8.52 10.03
CA PRO A 18 15.61 9.96 10.06
C PRO A 18 15.35 10.64 8.71
N GLU A 19 15.73 10.01 7.60
CA GLU A 19 15.52 10.53 6.25
C GLU A 19 14.02 10.62 5.92
N THR A 20 13.26 9.64 6.40
CA THR A 20 11.81 9.62 6.26
C THR A 20 11.15 10.76 7.03
N ILE A 21 11.61 11.02 8.26
CA ILE A 21 11.13 12.14 9.08
C ILE A 21 11.47 13.48 8.40
N ALA A 22 12.69 13.63 7.88
CA ALA A 22 13.11 14.82 7.15
C ALA A 22 12.23 15.08 5.91
N LYS A 23 11.94 14.04 5.12
CA LYS A 23 11.03 14.14 3.97
C LYS A 23 9.62 14.58 4.36
N LEU A 24 9.09 14.07 5.47
CA LEU A 24 7.77 14.47 5.97
C LEU A 24 7.75 15.92 6.45
N ARG A 25 8.82 16.39 7.09
CA ARG A 25 8.94 17.78 7.53
C ARG A 25 9.04 18.77 6.37
N ASN A 26 9.63 18.34 5.26
CA ASN A 26 9.78 19.11 4.05
C ASN A 26 8.74 18.76 2.98
N TYR A 27 7.61 18.15 3.38
CA TYR A 27 6.56 17.77 2.45
C TYR A 27 5.92 19.04 1.86
N PRO A 28 5.84 19.17 0.53
CA PRO A 28 5.34 20.39 -0.10
C PRO A 28 3.86 20.59 0.23
N LEU A 29 3.51 21.77 0.74
CA LEU A 29 2.18 22.04 1.28
C LEU A 29 1.08 21.98 0.22
N GLU A 30 1.30 22.57 -0.96
CA GLU A 30 0.27 22.66 -2.00
C GLU A 30 0.01 21.30 -2.66
N GLU A 31 1.04 20.68 -3.23
CA GLU A 31 0.96 19.36 -3.87
C GLU A 31 0.56 18.30 -2.86
N GLY A 32 1.09 18.40 -1.63
CA GLY A 32 0.74 17.53 -0.54
C GLY A 32 -0.73 17.60 -0.16
N SER A 33 -1.28 18.81 -0.03
CA SER A 33 -2.70 18.99 0.32
C SER A 33 -3.63 18.45 -0.78
N ARG A 34 -3.29 18.67 -2.06
CA ARG A 34 -4.04 18.10 -3.19
C ARG A 34 -3.99 16.57 -3.19
N HIS A 35 -2.82 15.99 -2.91
CA HIS A 35 -2.68 14.55 -2.79
C HIS A 35 -3.50 13.98 -1.63
N LYS A 36 -3.47 14.64 -0.46
CA LYS A 36 -4.27 14.27 0.71
C LYS A 36 -5.77 14.33 0.43
N GLU A 37 -6.22 15.35 -0.29
CA GLU A 37 -7.63 15.44 -0.70
C GLU A 37 -8.01 14.32 -1.67
N ALA A 38 -7.15 14.01 -2.64
CA ALA A 38 -7.36 12.89 -3.56
C ALA A 38 -7.43 11.54 -2.81
N ALA A 39 -6.53 11.32 -1.85
CA ALA A 39 -6.53 10.15 -0.98
C ALA A 39 -7.77 10.05 -0.10
N LEU A 40 -8.21 11.18 0.46
CA LEU A 40 -9.43 11.27 1.26
C LEU A 40 -10.64 10.85 0.43
N ARG A 41 -10.75 11.36 -0.80
CA ARG A 41 -11.85 11.03 -1.73
C ARG A 41 -11.80 9.59 -2.23
N ALA A 42 -10.60 9.06 -2.49
CA ALA A 42 -10.44 7.72 -3.07
C ALA A 42 -10.52 6.59 -2.03
N SER A 43 -10.01 6.83 -0.82
CA SER A 43 -9.68 5.76 0.15
C SER A 43 -10.11 6.07 1.59
N GLY A 44 -10.63 7.27 1.85
CA GLY A 44 -11.15 7.69 3.15
C GLY A 44 -10.09 8.28 4.09
N LEU A 45 -10.58 8.84 5.20
CA LEU A 45 -9.80 9.66 6.12
C LEU A 45 -8.58 8.94 6.71
N LEU A 46 -8.75 7.70 7.17
CA LEU A 46 -7.67 6.94 7.80
C LEU A 46 -6.52 6.64 6.83
N GLN A 47 -6.80 6.53 5.54
CA GLN A 47 -5.78 6.32 4.51
C GLN A 47 -5.11 7.64 4.13
N ALA A 48 -5.88 8.73 4.03
CA ALA A 48 -5.34 10.07 3.78
C ALA A 48 -4.38 10.53 4.89
N LEU A 49 -4.63 10.19 6.15
CA LEU A 49 -3.73 10.56 7.27
C LEU A 49 -2.38 9.83 7.26
N ARG A 50 -2.19 8.82 6.40
CA ARG A 50 -0.92 8.09 6.33
C ARG A 50 0.13 8.89 5.60
N ALA A 51 1.36 8.78 6.08
CA ALA A 51 2.51 9.48 5.52
C ALA A 51 3.13 8.82 4.27
N PHE A 52 2.85 7.54 3.99
CA PHE A 52 3.61 6.76 3.00
C PHE A 52 2.77 5.95 2.02
N SER A 53 1.49 5.76 2.30
CA SER A 53 0.64 4.81 1.59
C SER A 53 -0.78 5.31 1.75
N GLU A 54 -1.22 6.10 0.78
CA GLU A 54 -2.46 6.87 0.86
C GLU A 54 -3.61 6.09 0.20
N GLY A 55 -3.69 4.79 0.51
CA GLY A 55 -4.69 3.88 -0.04
C GLY A 55 -4.32 3.27 -1.40
N GLY A 56 -3.04 3.25 -1.78
CA GLY A 56 -2.56 2.69 -3.05
C GLY A 56 -2.62 3.66 -4.22
N LEU A 57 -2.73 4.96 -3.93
CA LEU A 57 -2.46 6.03 -4.89
C LEU A 57 -0.96 6.08 -5.16
N ASP A 58 -0.60 6.02 -6.44
CA ASP A 58 0.79 6.06 -6.88
C ASP A 58 1.08 7.30 -7.72
N VAL A 59 2.12 8.04 -7.35
CA VAL A 59 2.59 9.26 -8.01
C VAL A 59 3.98 9.10 -8.61
N VAL A 60 4.64 7.94 -8.43
CA VAL A 60 6.04 7.77 -8.88
C VAL A 60 6.17 7.37 -10.34
N ASN A 61 5.10 6.83 -10.93
CA ASN A 61 5.11 6.24 -12.27
C ASN A 61 4.40 7.09 -13.32
N LEU A 62 3.87 8.26 -12.96
CA LEU A 62 3.18 9.16 -13.87
C LEU A 62 3.89 10.53 -13.95
N PRO A 63 3.93 11.15 -15.14
CA PRO A 63 4.55 12.47 -15.29
C PRO A 63 3.75 13.54 -14.55
N TYR A 64 4.41 14.65 -14.21
CA TYR A 64 3.78 15.80 -13.54
C TYR A 64 3.11 15.43 -12.20
N SER A 65 1.91 15.95 -11.95
CA SER A 65 1.17 15.77 -10.68
C SER A 65 0.03 14.75 -10.81
N TYR A 66 0.12 13.81 -11.74
CA TYR A 66 -0.89 12.76 -11.89
C TYR A 66 -0.69 11.65 -10.85
N ALA A 67 -1.80 11.10 -10.36
CA ALA A 67 -1.82 9.95 -9.48
C ALA A 67 -2.60 8.79 -10.11
N ALA A 68 -2.00 7.60 -10.11
CA ALA A 68 -2.69 6.38 -10.47
C ALA A 68 -3.62 5.97 -9.33
N LEU A 69 -4.88 5.69 -9.65
CA LEU A 69 -5.83 5.17 -8.68
C LEU A 69 -5.51 3.71 -8.33
N PRO A 70 -5.92 3.24 -7.14
CA PRO A 70 -5.70 1.86 -6.73
C PRO A 70 -6.32 0.87 -7.73
N LEU A 71 -5.55 -0.16 -8.08
CA LEU A 71 -5.97 -1.19 -9.02
C LEU A 71 -7.29 -1.85 -8.58
N ARG A 72 -8.35 -1.69 -9.39
CA ARG A 72 -9.66 -2.31 -9.18
C ARG A 72 -9.73 -3.66 -9.86
N ASN A 73 -10.46 -4.61 -9.27
CA ASN A 73 -10.62 -5.96 -9.82
C ASN A 73 -9.29 -6.67 -10.14
N ALA A 74 -8.28 -6.50 -9.28
CA ALA A 74 -6.93 -7.01 -9.50
C ALA A 74 -6.90 -8.52 -9.82
N SER A 75 -7.79 -9.32 -9.21
CA SER A 75 -7.92 -10.75 -9.51
C SER A 75 -8.33 -11.02 -10.97
N LYS A 76 -9.27 -10.24 -11.53
CA LYS A 76 -9.66 -10.35 -12.94
C LYS A 76 -8.51 -9.97 -13.86
N ILE A 77 -7.71 -8.98 -13.47
CA ILE A 77 -6.54 -8.53 -14.22
C ILE A 77 -5.45 -9.61 -14.21
N ALA A 78 -5.16 -10.21 -13.06
CA ALA A 78 -4.20 -11.31 -12.94
C ALA A 78 -4.62 -12.52 -13.80
N GLU A 79 -5.91 -12.89 -13.78
CA GLU A 79 -6.43 -13.96 -14.63
C GLU A 79 -6.34 -13.60 -16.12
N HIS A 80 -6.66 -12.35 -16.48
CA HIS A 80 -6.55 -11.88 -17.85
C HIS A 80 -5.10 -11.98 -18.36
N ILE A 81 -4.12 -11.51 -17.58
CA ILE A 81 -2.69 -11.60 -17.94
C ILE A 81 -2.29 -13.07 -18.13
N ARG A 82 -2.64 -13.94 -17.18
CA ARG A 82 -2.35 -15.38 -17.26
C ARG A 82 -2.93 -16.01 -18.53
N ARG A 83 -4.20 -15.69 -18.85
CA ARG A 83 -4.87 -16.18 -20.06
C ARG A 83 -4.16 -15.70 -21.33
N ARG A 84 -3.79 -14.42 -21.40
CA ARG A 84 -3.07 -13.85 -22.56
C ARG A 84 -1.69 -14.50 -22.76
N ILE A 85 -0.97 -14.81 -21.67
CA ILE A 85 0.30 -15.54 -21.75
C ILE A 85 0.08 -16.96 -22.28
N LEU A 86 -0.96 -17.66 -21.79
CA LEU A 86 -1.29 -19.00 -22.28
C LEU A 86 -1.65 -18.98 -23.77
N GLU A 87 -2.49 -18.05 -24.21
CA GLU A 87 -2.88 -17.89 -25.62
C GLU A 87 -1.67 -17.59 -26.52
N ALA A 88 -0.77 -16.70 -26.08
CA ALA A 88 0.36 -16.27 -26.89
C ALA A 88 1.54 -17.26 -26.91
N THR A 89 1.69 -18.08 -25.87
CA THR A 89 2.91 -18.89 -25.68
C THR A 89 2.65 -20.38 -25.43
N GLY A 90 1.40 -20.79 -25.19
CA GLY A 90 1.05 -22.15 -24.77
C GLY A 90 1.49 -22.51 -23.34
N LYS A 91 2.16 -21.60 -22.61
CA LYS A 91 2.70 -21.88 -21.27
C LYS A 91 1.67 -21.58 -20.18
N ARG A 92 1.52 -22.52 -19.25
CA ARG A 92 0.77 -22.31 -18.01
C ARG A 92 1.68 -21.67 -16.97
N VAL A 93 1.33 -20.45 -16.55
CA VAL A 93 2.07 -19.69 -15.55
C VAL A 93 1.18 -19.31 -14.37
N ALA A 94 1.82 -18.97 -13.25
CA ALA A 94 1.18 -18.24 -12.17
C ALA A 94 1.50 -16.75 -12.29
N VAL A 95 0.50 -15.90 -12.05
CA VAL A 95 0.63 -14.44 -12.09
C VAL A 95 0.33 -13.89 -10.71
N VAL A 96 1.26 -13.14 -10.14
CA VAL A 96 1.09 -12.42 -8.88
C VAL A 96 1.28 -10.94 -9.13
N ILE A 97 0.28 -10.13 -8.76
CA ILE A 97 0.37 -8.67 -8.75
C ILE A 97 0.73 -8.28 -7.32
N SER A 98 1.86 -7.59 -7.15
CA SER A 98 2.33 -7.11 -5.86
C SER A 98 2.38 -5.58 -5.84
N ASP A 99 2.06 -5.01 -4.69
CA ASP A 99 2.26 -3.60 -4.39
C ASP A 99 3.54 -3.41 -3.55
N SER A 100 4.11 -2.21 -3.61
CA SER A 100 5.25 -1.79 -2.79
C SER A 100 4.87 -1.53 -1.33
N ASP A 101 3.56 -1.43 -1.05
CA ASP A 101 3.01 -1.35 0.29
C ASP A 101 3.40 -2.56 1.16
N LYS A 102 3.57 -2.31 2.46
CA LYS A 102 3.98 -3.34 3.43
C LYS A 102 2.80 -4.15 3.95
N THR A 103 2.96 -5.47 3.86
CA THR A 103 2.25 -6.46 4.69
C THR A 103 3.19 -6.91 5.80
N PHE A 104 2.68 -6.97 7.02
CA PHE A 104 3.39 -7.46 8.21
C PHE A 104 2.91 -8.86 8.56
N SER A 105 3.82 -9.81 8.59
CA SER A 105 3.50 -11.22 8.86
C SER A 105 3.98 -11.67 10.24
N ILE A 106 3.11 -12.40 10.95
CA ILE A 106 3.44 -13.20 12.14
C ILE A 106 2.79 -14.58 12.02
N GLY A 107 3.61 -15.63 11.83
CA GLY A 107 3.10 -16.97 11.57
C GLY A 107 2.08 -16.97 10.42
N PRO A 108 0.85 -17.49 10.63
CA PRO A 108 -0.21 -17.53 9.61
C PRO A 108 -0.97 -16.21 9.43
N ILE A 109 -0.72 -15.19 10.28
CA ILE A 109 -1.44 -13.92 10.23
C ILE A 109 -0.65 -12.93 9.38
N HIS A 110 -1.34 -12.29 8.44
CA HIS A 110 -0.76 -11.33 7.52
C HIS A 110 -1.55 -10.02 7.56
N LEU A 111 -1.02 -9.03 8.27
CA LEU A 111 -1.64 -7.72 8.43
C LEU A 111 -1.25 -6.83 7.27
N CYS A 112 -2.23 -6.29 6.56
CA CYS A 112 -1.98 -5.32 5.50
C CYS A 112 -2.75 -4.04 5.77
N SER A 113 -2.26 -2.97 5.14
CA SER A 113 -2.84 -1.65 5.28
C SER A 113 -3.84 -1.28 4.20
N ARG A 114 -4.02 -2.15 3.20
CA ARG A 114 -4.95 -1.94 2.10
C ARG A 114 -6.40 -2.12 2.57
N PRO A 115 -7.35 -1.28 2.12
CA PRO A 115 -8.76 -1.40 2.51
C PRO A 115 -9.43 -2.67 1.96
N ASN A 116 -9.01 -3.15 0.78
CA ASN A 116 -9.53 -4.35 0.13
C ASN A 116 -8.43 -5.42 0.00
N PRO A 117 -8.08 -6.13 1.08
CA PRO A 117 -7.09 -7.20 1.06
C PRO A 117 -7.48 -8.37 0.16
N MET A 118 -6.49 -9.05 -0.42
CA MET A 118 -6.68 -10.41 -0.94
C MET A 118 -7.08 -11.36 0.18
N LYS A 119 -7.86 -12.41 -0.13
CA LYS A 119 -8.15 -13.51 0.78
C LYS A 119 -6.87 -14.03 1.44
N GLY A 120 -6.89 -14.17 2.77
CA GLY A 120 -5.72 -14.57 3.58
C GLY A 120 -4.94 -13.39 4.18
N LEU A 121 -5.20 -12.16 3.74
CA LEU A 121 -4.69 -10.94 4.38
C LEU A 121 -5.77 -10.30 5.26
N VAL A 122 -5.37 -9.78 6.41
CA VAL A 122 -6.23 -9.02 7.33
C VAL A 122 -5.98 -7.54 7.09
N GLY A 123 -7.00 -6.82 6.62
CA GLY A 123 -6.93 -5.38 6.38
C GLY A 123 -7.23 -4.60 7.65
N LEU A 124 -6.22 -4.03 8.30
CA LEU A 124 -6.39 -3.16 9.49
C LEU A 124 -5.98 -1.70 9.21
N GLY A 125 -5.76 -1.33 7.96
CA GLY A 125 -5.45 0.06 7.59
C GLY A 125 -4.17 0.57 8.26
N LEU A 126 -4.26 1.76 8.87
CA LEU A 126 -3.16 2.36 9.66
C LEU A 126 -2.73 1.47 10.83
N LEU A 127 -3.67 0.76 11.48
CA LEU A 127 -3.36 -0.08 12.63
C LEU A 127 -2.44 -1.25 12.25
N ALA A 128 -2.59 -1.83 11.05
CA ALA A 128 -1.67 -2.87 10.56
C ALA A 128 -0.21 -2.39 10.56
N TYR A 129 0.01 -1.13 10.18
CA TYR A 129 1.34 -0.54 10.15
C TYR A 129 1.88 -0.27 11.55
N ILE A 130 1.06 0.33 12.43
CA ILE A 130 1.46 0.63 13.81
C ILE A 130 1.80 -0.67 14.56
N ILE A 131 0.91 -1.67 14.51
CA ILE A 131 1.10 -2.97 15.17
C ILE A 131 2.33 -3.67 14.60
N GLY A 132 2.43 -3.74 13.27
CA GLY A 132 3.55 -4.41 12.59
C GLY A 132 4.90 -3.77 12.89
N ALA A 133 4.97 -2.44 12.91
CA ALA A 133 6.19 -1.69 13.23
C ALA A 133 6.56 -1.83 14.72
N LEU A 134 5.58 -1.71 15.63
CA LEU A 134 5.81 -1.78 17.08
C LEU A 134 6.27 -3.18 17.51
N LEU A 135 5.61 -4.22 17.01
CA LEU A 135 5.87 -5.63 17.34
C LEU A 135 6.99 -6.27 16.50
N ARG A 136 7.62 -5.51 15.59
CA ARG A 136 8.72 -5.95 14.73
C ARG A 136 8.38 -7.15 13.84
N PHE A 137 7.15 -7.19 13.34
CA PHE A 137 6.72 -8.23 12.41
C PHE A 137 7.49 -8.14 11.10
N LYS A 138 7.62 -9.27 10.40
CA LYS A 138 8.36 -9.32 9.14
C LYS A 138 7.57 -8.57 8.07
N ALA A 139 8.12 -7.45 7.60
CA ALA A 139 7.57 -6.71 6.48
C ALA A 139 7.83 -7.44 5.15
N ARG A 140 6.81 -7.52 4.30
CA ARG A 140 6.82 -8.11 2.96
C ARG A 140 6.05 -7.21 1.99
N ALA A 141 6.32 -7.35 0.70
CA ALA A 141 5.49 -6.71 -0.32
C ALA A 141 4.05 -7.26 -0.24
N THR A 142 3.06 -6.40 -0.51
CA THR A 142 1.64 -6.78 -0.38
C THR A 142 1.17 -7.46 -1.66
N PRO A 143 0.77 -8.74 -1.64
CA PRO A 143 0.14 -9.34 -2.80
C PRO A 143 -1.27 -8.76 -2.95
N VAL A 144 -1.56 -8.20 -4.13
CA VAL A 144 -2.84 -7.57 -4.48
C VAL A 144 -3.75 -8.56 -5.19
N ALA A 145 -3.18 -9.37 -6.08
CA ALA A 145 -3.88 -10.45 -6.77
C ALA A 145 -2.95 -11.61 -7.08
N ALA A 146 -3.49 -12.82 -7.12
CA ALA A 146 -2.80 -13.99 -7.60
C ALA A 146 -3.75 -14.84 -8.46
N SER A 147 -3.24 -15.43 -9.53
CA SER A 147 -3.95 -16.36 -10.40
C SER A 147 -3.02 -17.49 -10.82
N GLY A 148 -3.55 -18.72 -10.89
CA GLY A 148 -2.77 -19.91 -11.21
C GLY A 148 -1.77 -20.33 -10.13
N TRP A 149 -1.85 -19.71 -8.94
CA TRP A 149 -0.97 -19.97 -7.79
C TRP A 149 -1.71 -20.84 -6.76
N MET A 150 -1.15 -21.99 -6.39
CA MET A 150 -1.75 -22.95 -5.45
C MET A 150 -1.24 -22.82 -4.00
N GLY A 151 -0.38 -21.84 -3.69
CA GLY A 151 0.17 -21.66 -2.35
C GLY A 151 -0.34 -20.42 -1.61
N LEU A 152 -1.20 -20.61 -0.62
CA LEU A 152 -1.25 -19.73 0.56
C LEU A 152 -1.09 -20.62 1.79
#